data_AF-A0AA43A4D0-F1
#
_entry.id   AF-A0AA43A4D0-F1
#
_cell.length_a   1.000
_cell.length_b   1.000
_cell.length_c   1.000
_cell.angle_alpha   90.00
_cell.angle_beta   90.00
_cell.angle_gamma   90.00
#
_symmetry.space_group_name_H-M   'P 1'
#
loop_
_entity.id
_entity.type
_entity.pdbx_description
1 polymer ?
#
loop_
_entity_poly.entity_id
_entity_poly.type
_entity_poly.pdbx_seq_one_letter_code
_entity_poly.pdbx_strand_id
1 'polypeptide(L)' 'GGVATSALEMQQNAERNSWTFDHTEKRLQEIMHNIHELCYETSIEYGTPGNYVNGANIAGFIRVAKAMVAFGVV' A
#
# COMPACT_ATOMS: atom_id res chain seq x y z
N GLY A 1 6.89 -4.57 -2.86
CA GLY A 1 8.22 -5.15 -2.63
C GLY A 1 9.13 -4.14 -1.96
N GLY A 2 10.16 -3.65 -2.66
CA GLY A 2 11.23 -2.84 -2.06
C GLY A 2 10.77 -1.67 -1.19
N VAL A 3 9.90 -0.78 -1.69
CA VAL A 3 9.40 0.37 -0.91
C VAL A 3 8.63 -0.06 0.35
N ALA A 4 7.90 -1.18 0.29
CA ALA A 4 7.22 -1.73 1.46
C ALA A 4 8.23 -2.23 2.51
N THR A 5 9.28 -2.93 2.08
CA THR A 5 10.36 -3.36 2.97
C THR A 5 11.09 -2.17 3.59
N SER A 6 11.32 -1.09 2.84
CA SER A 6 11.89 0.15 3.40
C SER A 6 10.98 0.78 4.46
N ALA A 7 9.66 0.74 4.30
CA ALA A 7 8.73 1.19 5.33
C ALA A 7 8.78 0.29 6.58
N LEU A 8 8.92 -1.04 6.43
CA LEU A 8 9.11 -1.97 7.55
C LEU A 8 10.45 -1.74 8.28
N GLU A 9 11.50 -1.39 7.54
CA GLU A 9 12.79 -0.97 8.11
C GLU A 9 12.64 0.32 8.94
N MET A 10 11.95 1.32 8.40
CA MET A 10 11.64 2.56 9.13
C MET A 10 10.84 2.30 10.41
N GLN A 11 9.88 1.37 10.37
CA GLN A 11 9.11 0.96 11.56
C GLN A 11 10.01 0.33 12.63
N GLN A 12 10.85 -0.63 12.24
CA GLN A 12 11.82 -1.25 13.15
C GLN A 12 12.76 -0.23 13.79
N ASN A 13 13.26 0.74 13.00
CA ASN A 13 14.10 1.83 13.49
C ASN A 13 13.38 2.72 14.51
N ALA A 14 12.11 3.08 14.26
CA ALA A 14 11.31 3.89 15.17
C ALA A 14 11.01 3.16 16.49
N GLU A 15 10.80 1.84 16.43
CA GLU A 15 10.55 0.99 17.60
C GLU A 15 11.84 0.56 18.33
N ARG A 16 13.03 0.84 17.76
CA ARG A 16 14.33 0.32 18.21
C ARG A 16 14.31 -1.21 18.38
N ASN A 17 13.65 -1.88 17.45
CA ASN A 17 13.45 -3.31 17.45
C ASN A 17 14.05 -3.94 16.19
N SER A 18 14.42 -5.22 16.26
CA SER A 18 14.89 -6.00 15.11
C SER A 18 14.03 -7.25 15.01
N TRP A 19 13.43 -7.46 13.85
CA TRP A 19 12.59 -8.63 13.62
C TRP A 19 13.38 -9.76 12.97
N THR A 20 12.84 -10.97 13.10
CA THR A 20 13.34 -12.12 12.33
C THR A 20 12.97 -11.96 10.85
N PHE A 21 13.67 -12.71 10.01
CA PHE A 21 13.35 -12.79 8.58
C PHE A 21 11.90 -13.25 8.37
N ASP A 22 11.49 -14.35 9.01
CA ASP A 22 10.14 -14.92 8.87
C ASP A 22 9.03 -13.93 9.25
N HIS A 23 9.26 -13.12 10.28
CA HIS A 23 8.30 -12.10 10.68
C HIS A 23 8.20 -10.99 9.62
N THR A 24 9.35 -10.51 9.12
CA THR A 24 9.40 -9.48 8.08
C THR A 24 8.76 -9.97 6.78
N GLU A 25 9.06 -11.21 6.38
CA GLU A 25 8.51 -11.85 5.18
C GLU A 25 6.99 -12.02 5.29
N LYS A 26 6.47 -12.47 6.43
CA LYS A 26 5.03 -12.59 6.64
C LYS A 26 4.33 -11.24 6.46
N ARG A 27 4.88 -10.16 7.02
CA ARG A 27 4.32 -8.82 6.85
C ARG A 27 4.42 -8.33 5.41
N LEU A 28 5.52 -8.64 4.71
CA LEU A 28 5.65 -8.31 3.30
C LEU A 28 4.60 -9.03 2.45
N GLN A 29 4.36 -10.32 2.70
CA GLN A 29 3.32 -11.09 2.01
C GLN A 29 1.93 -10.51 2.25
N GLU A 30 1.60 -10.16 3.50
CA GLU A 30 0.34 -9.49 3.84
C GLU A 30 0.19 -8.16 3.07
N ILE A 31 1.24 -7.34 3.01
CA ILE A 31 1.22 -6.09 2.23
C ILE A 31 0.97 -6.35 0.74
N MET A 32 1.63 -7.36 0.16
CA MET A 32 1.46 -7.68 -1.25
C MET A 32 0.06 -8.21 -1.58
N HIS A 33 -0.53 -9.02 -0.69
CA HIS A 33 -1.94 -9.46 -0.82
C HIS A 33 -2.90 -8.27 -0.75
N ASN A 34 -2.71 -7.37 0.22
CA ASN A 34 -3.56 -6.19 0.35
C ASN A 34 -3.45 -5.26 -0.87
N ILE A 35 -2.26 -5.11 -1.45
CA ILE A 35 -2.08 -4.35 -2.70
C ILE A 35 -2.88 -4.99 -3.83
N HIS A 36 -2.81 -6.32 -3.96
CA HIS A 36 -3.53 -7.06 -5.00
C HIS A 36 -5.05 -6.90 -4.86
N GLU A 37 -5.58 -7.15 -3.65
CA GLU A 37 -7.00 -7.02 -3.34
C GLU A 37 -7.50 -5.60 -3.63
N LEU A 38 -6.80 -4.58 -3.12
CA LEU A 38 -7.14 -3.19 -3.36
C LEU A 38 -7.18 -2.84 -4.85
N CYS A 39 -6.19 -3.27 -5.63
CA CYS A 39 -6.18 -3.01 -7.07
C CYS A 39 -7.36 -3.68 -7.77
N TYR A 40 -7.65 -4.94 -7.42
CA TYR A 40 -8.72 -5.71 -8.02
C TYR A 40 -10.10 -5.13 -7.68
N GLU A 41 -10.37 -4.87 -6.41
CA GLU A 41 -11.62 -4.27 -5.94
C GLU A 41 -11.85 -2.88 -6.55
N THR A 42 -10.83 -2.03 -6.57
CA THR A 42 -10.91 -0.69 -7.19
C THR A 42 -11.21 -0.81 -8.68
N SER A 43 -10.62 -1.80 -9.37
CA SER A 43 -10.90 -2.01 -10.80
C SER A 43 -12.37 -2.35 -11.05
N ILE A 44 -13.01 -3.11 -10.14
CA ILE A 44 -14.44 -3.45 -10.21
C ILE A 44 -15.29 -2.21 -9.91
N GLU A 45 -14.99 -1.51 -8.82
CA GLU A 45 -15.72 -0.32 -8.37
C GLU A 45 -15.80 0.75 -9.46
N TYR A 46 -14.71 0.94 -10.21
CA TYR A 46 -14.59 1.96 -11.26
C TYR A 46 -14.84 1.41 -12.68
N GLY A 47 -15.50 0.25 -12.80
CA GLY A 47 -16.04 -0.23 -14.08
C GLY A 47 -15.00 -0.78 -15.06
N THR A 48 -13.81 -1.17 -14.59
CA THR A 48 -12.80 -1.87 -15.39
C THR A 48 -12.30 -3.17 -14.72
N PRO A 49 -13.19 -4.16 -14.48
CA PRO A 49 -12.86 -5.35 -13.70
C PRO A 49 -11.62 -6.09 -14.21
N GLY A 50 -10.70 -6.42 -13.32
CA GLY A 50 -9.45 -7.12 -13.63
C GLY A 50 -8.35 -6.24 -14.24
N ASN A 51 -8.60 -4.95 -14.50
CA ASN A 51 -7.57 -4.02 -14.94
C ASN A 51 -6.78 -3.48 -13.74
N TYR A 52 -5.68 -4.17 -13.39
CA TYR A 52 -4.79 -3.76 -12.30
C TYR A 52 -4.12 -2.41 -12.52
N VAL A 53 -3.86 -2.01 -13.77
CA VAL A 53 -3.25 -0.70 -14.06
C VAL A 53 -4.21 0.41 -13.66
N ASN A 54 -5.48 0.30 -14.04
CA ASN A 54 -6.52 1.25 -13.62
C ASN A 54 -6.73 1.18 -12.11
N GLY A 55 -6.90 -0.01 -11.54
CA GLY A 55 -7.10 -0.19 -10.11
C GLY A 55 -5.99 0.43 -9.27
N ALA A 56 -4.73 0.17 -9.61
CA ALA A 56 -3.56 0.71 -8.90
C ALA A 56 -3.49 2.25 -9.01
N ASN A 57 -3.68 2.80 -10.22
CA ASN A 57 -3.64 4.24 -10.45
C ASN A 57 -4.75 4.96 -9.69
N ILE A 58 -5.98 4.45 -9.75
CA ILE A 58 -7.15 5.04 -9.09
C ILE A 58 -6.99 4.97 -7.57
N ALA A 59 -6.66 3.79 -7.01
CA ALA A 59 -6.51 3.60 -5.58
C ALA A 59 -5.38 4.48 -5.00
N GLY A 60 -4.23 4.51 -5.67
CA GLY A 60 -3.10 5.36 -5.28
C GLY A 60 -3.45 6.84 -5.33
N PHE A 61 -4.11 7.29 -6.40
CA PHE A 61 -4.56 8.67 -6.55
C PHE A 61 -5.56 9.07 -5.46
N ILE A 62 -6.61 8.29 -5.23
CA ILE A 62 -7.65 8.60 -4.23
C ILE A 62 -7.03 8.75 -2.83
N ARG A 63 -6.09 7.89 -2.46
CA ARG A 63 -5.41 7.96 -1.15
C ARG A 63 -4.69 9.30 -0.97
N VAL A 64 -3.94 9.74 -1.99
CA VAL A 64 -3.19 11.00 -1.95
C VAL A 64 -4.13 12.20 -2.05
N ALA A 65 -5.09 12.18 -2.97
CA ALA A 65 -6.05 13.26 -3.16
C ALA A 65 -6.89 13.52 -1.91
N LYS A 66 -7.35 12.47 -1.22
CA LYS A 66 -8.06 12.59 0.07
C LYS A 66 -7.18 13.27 1.13
N ALA A 67 -5.91 12.90 1.21
CA ALA A 67 -4.97 13.55 2.12
C ALA A 67 -4.77 15.03 1.75
N MET A 68 -4.52 15.34 0.47
CA MET A 68 -4.34 16.72 0.00
C MET A 68 -5.55 17.61 0.35
N VAL A 69 -6.77 17.12 0.12
CA VAL A 69 -8.00 17.85 0.49
C VAL A 69 -8.09 18.08 2.00
N ALA A 70 -7.69 17.10 2.81
CA ALA A 70 -7.71 17.21 4.28
C ALA A 70 -6.65 18.19 4.82
N PHE A 71 -5.46 18.26 4.21
CA PHE A 71 -4.41 19.21 4.60
C PHE A 71 -4.67 20.63 4.08
N GLY A 72 -5.55 20.80 3.08
CA GLY A 72 -5.89 22.10 2.51
C GLY A 72 -4.79 22.67 1.61
N VAL A 73 -4.87 23.97 1.33
CA VAL A 73 -3.82 24.68 0.58
C VAL A 73 -2.73 25.08 1.57
N VAL A 74 -1.56 24.45 1.43
CA VAL A 74 -0.35 24.66 2.25
C VAL A 74 0.84 25.05 1.39
#